data_AF-A0A8D5ZPG6-F1
#
_entry.id   AF-A0A8D5ZPG6-F1
#
_cell.length_a   1.000
_cell.length_b   1.000
_cell.length_c   1.000
_cell.angle_alpha   90.00
_cell.angle_beta   90.00
_cell.angle_gamma   90.00
#
_symmetry.space_group_name_H-M   'P 1'
#
loop_
_entity.id
_entity.type
_entity.pdbx_description
1 polymer ?
#
loop_
_entity_poly.entity_id
_entity_poly.type
_entity_poly.pdbx_seq_one_letter_code
_entity_poly.pdbx_strand_id
1 'polypeptide(L)'
;MGLDAVVYCTCFREGVTEPPPETIRTYIVTDEEGYPDLDFPMEDERFDEYLAMFDEWLGSCCPHPNLWYADERITDWEGYTRFLQVLEQAGWQRFPALYEALPSGNEGRTDAALARRALEELHDVREGTDLGTGVHLLDGETGEMLYLHTSDAVSFLGWNVQDRTAIGLDEEGFFVGKLAERDLKVEEILFRSIHFEQIRKSNGRAVLFQDLRSGTRILSNLSIQDGERLPRLLQVEKRQISGKDFDYILQPLINVFQASVETGNPVIWG
;
A
#
# COMPACT_ATOMS: atom_id res chain seq x y z
N MET A 1 4.54 2.88 7.45
CA MET A 1 4.40 4.06 6.56
C MET A 1 4.08 3.54 5.16
N GLY A 2 3.29 4.27 4.40
CA GLY A 2 2.97 3.96 3.01
C GLY A 2 2.14 5.08 2.43
N LEU A 3 1.54 4.83 1.28
CA LEU A 3 0.95 5.88 0.45
C LEU A 3 -0.52 6.11 0.80
N ASP A 4 -0.84 7.35 1.12
CA ASP A 4 -2.16 7.90 1.30
C ASP A 4 -2.46 8.92 0.19
N ALA A 5 -3.74 9.14 -0.08
CA ALA A 5 -4.16 10.10 -1.08
C ALA A 5 -5.47 10.77 -0.68
N VAL A 6 -5.53 12.09 -0.84
CA VAL A 6 -6.74 12.87 -0.57
C VAL A 6 -7.14 13.69 -1.79
N VAL A 7 -8.45 13.89 -1.96
CA VAL A 7 -9.02 14.87 -2.87
C VAL A 7 -9.96 15.74 -2.07
N TYR A 8 -9.71 17.03 -2.05
CA TYR A 8 -10.58 17.96 -1.35
C TYR A 8 -11.88 18.23 -2.14
N CYS A 9 -12.95 18.52 -1.41
CA CYS A 9 -14.22 18.97 -1.96
C CYS A 9 -14.15 20.43 -2.44
N THR A 10 -15.21 20.88 -3.10
CA THR A 10 -15.33 22.26 -3.58
C THR A 10 -16.07 23.19 -2.62
N CYS A 11 -16.56 22.67 -1.49
CA CYS A 11 -17.51 23.36 -0.62
C CYS A 11 -16.98 24.68 -0.05
N PHE A 12 -15.71 24.72 0.37
CA PHE A 12 -15.09 25.95 0.89
C PHE A 12 -15.00 27.02 -0.20
N ARG A 13 -14.52 26.65 -1.39
CA ARG A 13 -14.42 27.52 -2.57
C ARG A 13 -15.78 28.03 -3.04
N GLU A 14 -16.82 27.21 -2.90
CA GLU A 14 -18.21 27.55 -3.24
C GLU A 14 -18.91 28.37 -2.13
N GLY A 15 -18.28 28.54 -0.97
CA GLY A 15 -18.82 29.30 0.15
C GLY A 15 -20.01 28.63 0.84
N VAL A 16 -20.11 27.30 0.76
CA VAL A 16 -21.20 26.51 1.37
C VAL A 16 -20.80 25.84 2.68
N THR A 17 -19.57 26.05 3.15
CA THR A 17 -19.11 25.59 4.48
C THR A 17 -19.74 26.42 5.59
N GLU A 18 -19.91 25.82 6.77
CA GLU A 18 -20.23 26.56 7.98
C GLU A 18 -19.13 27.58 8.29
N PRO A 19 -19.49 28.78 8.79
CA PRO A 19 -18.50 29.79 9.08
C PRO A 19 -17.57 29.34 10.22
N PRO A 20 -16.28 29.68 10.17
CA PRO A 20 -15.36 29.40 11.26
C PRO A 20 -15.73 30.20 12.52
N PRO A 21 -15.24 29.76 13.71
CA PRO A 21 -15.36 30.52 14.95
C PRO A 21 -14.85 31.95 14.78
N GLU A 22 -15.57 32.92 15.35
CA GLU A 22 -15.26 34.35 15.20
C GLU A 22 -13.85 34.71 15.72
N THR A 23 -13.35 33.96 16.70
CA THR A 23 -11.99 34.11 17.27
C THR A 23 -10.88 33.84 16.26
N ILE A 24 -11.09 32.89 15.33
CA ILE A 24 -10.08 32.49 14.34
C ILE A 24 -10.39 32.99 12.93
N ARG A 25 -11.61 33.47 12.68
CA ARG A 25 -12.11 33.87 11.34
C ARG A 25 -11.15 34.78 10.59
N THR A 26 -10.53 35.75 11.26
CA THR A 26 -9.62 36.73 10.62
C THR A 26 -8.26 36.15 10.24
N TYR A 27 -7.93 34.95 10.73
CA TYR A 27 -6.66 34.26 10.50
C TYR A 27 -6.80 33.12 9.49
N ILE A 28 -8.02 32.81 9.04
CA ILE A 28 -8.22 31.82 8.00
C ILE A 28 -7.96 32.47 6.65
N VAL A 29 -6.89 32.01 6.00
CA VAL A 29 -6.50 32.41 4.65
C VAL A 29 -6.77 31.28 3.68
N THR A 30 -6.62 31.55 2.40
CA THR A 30 -6.61 30.52 1.36
C THR A 30 -5.16 30.30 0.95
N ASP A 31 -4.69 29.06 1.05
CA ASP A 31 -3.35 28.68 0.62
C ASP A 31 -3.20 28.71 -0.92
N GLU A 32 -2.02 28.35 -1.41
CA GLU A 32 -1.73 28.30 -2.85
C GLU A 32 -2.57 27.25 -3.60
N GLU A 33 -3.14 26.28 -2.89
CA GLU A 33 -3.93 25.19 -3.45
C GLU A 33 -5.44 25.48 -3.45
N GLY A 34 -5.87 26.57 -2.80
CA GLY A 34 -7.26 26.98 -2.74
C GLY A 34 -8.01 26.48 -1.49
N TYR A 35 -7.28 26.00 -0.48
CA TYR A 35 -7.83 25.44 0.76
C TYR A 35 -7.63 26.38 1.94
N PRO A 36 -8.47 26.28 2.99
CA PRO A 36 -8.29 27.09 4.17
C PRO A 36 -7.00 26.69 4.88
N ASP A 37 -6.23 27.69 5.29
CA ASP A 37 -5.05 27.54 6.13
C ASP A 37 -5.10 28.57 7.27
N LEU A 38 -4.42 28.28 8.37
CA LEU A 38 -4.37 29.15 9.55
C LEU A 38 -3.11 30.02 9.50
N ASP A 39 -3.27 31.27 9.06
CA ASP A 39 -2.21 32.30 9.10
C ASP A 39 -2.13 32.91 10.51
N PHE A 40 -1.51 32.17 11.43
CA PHE A 40 -1.28 32.60 12.81
C PHE A 40 0.17 32.32 13.25
N PRO A 41 0.85 33.25 13.94
CA PRO A 41 2.25 33.05 14.34
C PRO A 41 2.43 31.84 15.28
N MET A 42 3.31 30.91 14.89
CA MET A 42 3.60 29.69 15.67
C MET A 42 4.18 29.97 17.06
N GLU A 43 4.87 31.11 17.24
CA GLU A 43 5.46 31.47 18.53
C GLU A 43 4.50 32.13 19.52
N ASP A 44 3.25 32.42 19.10
CA ASP A 44 2.23 33.00 19.99
C ASP A 44 1.66 31.92 20.93
N GLU A 45 1.46 32.27 22.21
CA GLU A 45 0.98 31.35 23.24
C GLU A 45 -0.42 30.77 22.96
N ARG A 46 -1.18 31.40 22.06
CA ARG A 46 -2.52 30.97 21.64
C ARG A 46 -2.51 30.04 20.43
N PHE A 47 -1.35 29.81 19.81
CA PHE A 47 -1.26 29.04 18.56
C PHE A 47 -1.90 27.66 18.71
N ASP A 48 -1.58 26.91 19.77
CA ASP A 48 -2.14 25.58 20.00
C ASP A 48 -3.67 25.60 20.18
N GLU A 49 -4.21 26.62 20.87
CA GLU A 49 -5.65 26.80 21.03
C GLU A 49 -6.31 27.10 19.67
N TYR A 50 -5.71 27.99 18.88
CA TYR A 50 -6.28 28.41 17.59
C TYR A 50 -6.18 27.31 16.55
N LEU A 51 -5.08 26.54 16.55
CA LEU A 51 -4.91 25.36 15.72
C LEU A 51 -5.97 24.31 16.08
N ALA A 52 -6.21 24.05 17.37
CA ALA A 52 -7.27 23.11 17.79
C ALA A 52 -8.67 23.58 17.36
N MET A 53 -8.97 24.88 17.46
CA MET A 53 -10.24 25.44 16.99
C MET A 53 -10.37 25.35 15.46
N PHE A 54 -9.26 25.54 14.74
CA PHE A 54 -9.21 25.41 13.29
C PHE A 54 -9.44 23.95 12.87
N ASP A 55 -8.76 22.99 13.49
CA ASP A 55 -8.91 21.56 13.22
C ASP A 55 -10.33 21.06 13.54
N GLU A 56 -10.91 21.50 14.65
CA GLU A 56 -12.31 21.17 15.01
C GLU A 56 -13.30 21.71 13.98
N TRP A 57 -13.10 22.96 13.54
CA TRP A 57 -13.90 23.54 12.48
C TRP A 57 -13.71 22.80 11.16
N LEU A 58 -12.48 22.53 10.74
CA LEU A 58 -12.18 21.85 9.48
C LEU A 58 -12.79 20.43 9.44
N GLY A 59 -12.79 19.74 10.59
CA GLY A 59 -13.41 18.43 10.76
C GLY A 59 -14.94 18.42 10.66
N SER A 60 -15.61 19.56 10.76
CA SER A 60 -17.08 19.64 10.87
C SER A 60 -17.77 20.69 9.98
N CYS A 61 -17.03 21.60 9.35
CA CYS A 61 -17.58 22.73 8.60
C CYS A 61 -18.30 22.35 7.30
N CYS A 62 -18.22 21.09 6.91
CA CYS A 62 -18.74 20.55 5.67
C CYS A 62 -19.24 19.12 5.91
N PRO A 63 -20.20 18.60 5.11
CA PRO A 63 -20.48 17.17 5.06
C PRO A 63 -19.27 16.28 4.75
N HIS A 64 -18.19 16.86 4.21
CA HIS A 64 -16.89 16.24 3.98
C HIS A 64 -15.93 16.63 5.10
N PRO A 65 -15.66 15.76 6.10
CA PRO A 65 -14.71 16.06 7.17
C PRO A 65 -13.34 16.42 6.62
N ASN A 66 -12.70 17.41 7.22
CA ASN A 66 -11.42 17.97 6.76
C ASN A 66 -11.46 18.51 5.33
N LEU A 67 -12.67 18.77 4.81
CA LEU A 67 -12.93 19.08 3.41
C LEU A 67 -12.53 17.96 2.44
N TRP A 68 -12.31 16.72 2.88
CA TRP A 68 -11.92 15.60 2.01
C TRP A 68 -13.14 14.98 1.32
N TYR A 69 -13.23 15.17 0.00
CA TYR A 69 -14.19 14.46 -0.84
C TYR A 69 -13.85 12.97 -0.92
N ALA A 70 -12.55 12.66 -0.99
CA ALA A 70 -12.01 11.32 -0.85
C ALA A 70 -10.75 11.35 0.01
N ASP A 71 -10.59 10.33 0.86
CA ASP A 71 -9.43 10.09 1.71
C ASP A 71 -9.19 8.57 1.72
N GLU A 72 -8.10 8.14 1.07
CA GLU A 72 -7.86 6.74 0.75
C GLU A 72 -6.45 6.32 1.14
N ARG A 73 -6.39 5.26 1.94
CA ARG A 73 -5.16 4.50 2.18
C ARG A 73 -4.90 3.62 0.97
N ILE A 74 -3.89 3.95 0.16
CA ILE A 74 -3.61 3.20 -1.07
C ILE A 74 -2.96 1.85 -0.75
N THR A 75 -1.81 1.85 -0.06
CA THR A 75 -1.09 0.64 0.36
C THR A 75 0.11 1.00 1.25
N ASP A 76 0.78 0.01 1.83
CA ASP A 76 2.15 0.19 2.29
C ASP A 76 3.15 0.32 1.13
N TRP A 77 4.37 0.77 1.45
CA TRP A 77 5.43 0.98 0.45
C TRP A 77 5.89 -0.30 -0.26
N GLU A 78 5.79 -1.45 0.41
CA GLU A 78 6.16 -2.73 -0.19
C GLU A 78 5.17 -3.10 -1.29
N GLY A 79 3.87 -3.03 -0.99
CA GLY A 79 2.80 -3.24 -1.96
C GLY A 79 2.87 -2.24 -3.11
N TYR A 80 3.15 -0.97 -2.82
CA TYR A 80 3.29 0.07 -3.84
C TYR A 80 4.46 -0.21 -4.79
N THR A 81 5.64 -0.51 -4.23
CA THR A 81 6.83 -0.83 -5.02
C THR A 81 6.59 -2.05 -5.90
N ARG A 82 5.94 -3.09 -5.36
CA ARG A 82 5.59 -4.30 -6.11
C ARG A 82 4.63 -4.01 -7.26
N PHE A 83 3.64 -3.15 -7.03
CA PHE A 83 2.72 -2.72 -8.08
C PHE A 83 3.44 -1.98 -9.20
N LEU A 84 4.33 -1.03 -8.87
CA LEU A 84 5.14 -0.33 -9.87
C LEU A 84 6.05 -1.28 -10.66
N GLN A 85 6.66 -2.28 -10.02
CA GLN A 85 7.48 -3.29 -10.69
C GLN A 85 6.65 -4.10 -11.70
N VAL A 86 5.41 -4.45 -11.36
CA VAL A 86 4.51 -5.16 -12.26
C VAL A 86 4.13 -4.31 -13.47
N LEU A 87 3.84 -3.02 -13.25
CA LEU A 87 3.60 -2.09 -14.37
C LEU A 87 4.84 -1.90 -15.24
N GLU A 88 6.03 -1.83 -14.64
CA GLU A 88 7.30 -1.75 -15.35
C GLU A 88 7.55 -2.98 -16.23
N GLN A 89 7.28 -4.18 -15.70
CA GLN A 89 7.41 -5.44 -16.45
C GLN A 89 6.44 -5.53 -17.62
N ALA A 90 5.20 -5.08 -17.41
CA ALA A 90 4.21 -4.96 -18.48
C ALA A 90 4.59 -3.87 -19.50
N GLY A 91 5.43 -2.91 -19.10
CA GLY A 91 6.03 -1.87 -19.91
C GLY A 91 5.32 -0.53 -19.79
N TRP A 92 6.01 0.48 -19.25
CA TRP A 92 5.50 1.83 -19.02
C TRP A 92 4.95 2.54 -20.26
N GLN A 93 5.37 2.15 -21.47
CA GLN A 93 4.79 2.64 -22.72
C GLN A 93 3.29 2.34 -22.86
N ARG A 94 2.76 1.37 -22.11
CA ARG A 94 1.33 1.04 -22.04
C ARG A 94 0.58 1.87 -21.02
N PHE A 95 1.29 2.44 -20.05
CA PHE A 95 0.74 3.17 -18.92
C PHE A 95 1.38 4.57 -18.74
N PRO A 96 1.44 5.40 -19.80
CA PRO A 96 2.10 6.69 -19.72
C PRO A 96 1.44 7.64 -18.72
N ALA A 97 0.11 7.61 -18.57
CA ALA A 97 -0.58 8.46 -17.61
C ALA A 97 -0.35 8.02 -16.17
N LEU A 98 -0.34 6.71 -15.89
CA LEU A 98 0.00 6.20 -14.56
C LEU A 98 1.45 6.47 -14.21
N TYR A 99 2.38 6.35 -15.16
CA TYR A 99 3.78 6.70 -14.94
C TYR A 99 3.96 8.16 -14.53
N GLU A 100 3.19 9.07 -15.13
CA GLU A 100 3.21 10.50 -14.82
C GLU A 100 2.44 10.82 -13.52
N ALA A 101 1.35 10.10 -13.25
CA ALA A 101 0.42 10.38 -12.15
C ALA A 101 0.90 9.85 -10.79
N LEU A 102 1.52 8.67 -10.76
CA LEU A 102 1.86 7.96 -9.53
C LEU A 102 3.14 8.56 -8.90
N PRO A 103 3.12 8.88 -7.59
CA PRO A 103 4.23 9.59 -6.95
C PRO A 103 5.43 8.67 -6.69
N SER A 104 6.64 9.25 -6.65
CA SER A 104 7.85 8.53 -6.25
C SER A 104 8.12 8.57 -4.75
N GLY A 105 7.31 9.29 -3.97
CA GLY A 105 7.49 9.53 -2.53
C GLY A 105 6.15 9.86 -1.84
N ASN A 106 6.22 10.26 -0.57
CA ASN A 106 5.07 10.66 0.26
C ASN A 106 4.63 12.11 -0.01
N GLU A 107 4.79 12.56 -1.23
CA GLU A 107 4.47 13.92 -1.65
C GLU A 107 4.20 13.93 -3.14
N GLY A 108 3.44 14.92 -3.56
CA GLY A 108 3.19 15.19 -4.97
C GLY A 108 1.73 15.49 -5.23
N ARG A 109 1.44 15.70 -6.51
CA ARG A 109 0.14 16.14 -6.96
C ARG A 109 -0.19 15.55 -8.32
N THR A 110 -1.43 15.10 -8.49
CA THR A 110 -1.97 14.66 -9.78
C THR A 110 -3.18 15.52 -10.13
N ASP A 111 -3.07 16.35 -11.17
CA ASP A 111 -4.20 17.19 -11.60
C ASP A 111 -5.32 16.35 -12.25
N ALA A 112 -6.56 16.85 -12.17
CA ALA A 112 -7.76 16.14 -12.62
C ALA A 112 -7.71 15.67 -14.09
N ALA A 113 -7.05 16.42 -14.97
CA ALA A 113 -6.87 16.02 -16.37
C ALA A 113 -5.95 14.80 -16.52
N LEU A 114 -4.90 14.72 -15.71
CA LEU A 114 -3.99 13.57 -15.67
C LEU A 114 -4.66 12.38 -14.96
N ALA A 115 -5.35 12.63 -13.84
CA ALA A 115 -6.13 11.61 -13.13
C ALA A 115 -7.15 10.92 -14.04
N ARG A 116 -7.84 11.67 -14.91
CA ARG A 116 -8.76 11.11 -15.91
C ARG A 116 -8.09 10.10 -16.84
N ARG A 117 -6.92 10.44 -17.40
CA ARG A 117 -6.17 9.55 -18.29
C ARG A 117 -5.66 8.33 -17.53
N ALA A 118 -5.15 8.53 -16.32
CA ALA A 118 -4.67 7.45 -15.47
C ALA A 118 -5.80 6.50 -15.05
N LEU A 119 -7.02 6.99 -14.86
CA LEU A 119 -8.19 6.17 -14.54
C LEU A 119 -8.53 5.17 -15.67
N GLU A 120 -8.42 5.58 -16.94
CA GLU A 120 -8.59 4.69 -18.09
C GLU A 120 -7.56 3.55 -18.04
N GLU A 121 -6.30 3.87 -17.76
CA GLU A 121 -5.23 2.89 -17.61
C GLU A 121 -5.42 1.95 -16.41
N LEU A 122 -5.94 2.45 -15.27
CA LEU A 122 -6.27 1.59 -14.11
C LEU A 122 -7.35 0.56 -14.46
N HIS A 123 -8.36 0.96 -15.25
CA HIS A 123 -9.38 0.03 -15.72
C HIS A 123 -8.77 -1.03 -16.64
N ASP A 124 -7.86 -0.66 -17.53
CA ASP A 124 -7.15 -1.62 -18.39
C ASP A 124 -6.28 -2.60 -17.58
N VAL A 125 -5.59 -2.11 -16.54
CA VAL A 125 -4.83 -2.97 -15.61
C VAL A 125 -5.77 -3.96 -14.91
N ARG A 126 -6.93 -3.49 -14.45
CA ARG A 126 -7.89 -4.32 -13.71
C ARG A 126 -8.54 -5.40 -14.58
N GLU A 127 -8.89 -5.07 -15.83
CA GLU A 127 -9.78 -5.91 -16.64
C GLU A 127 -9.09 -6.94 -17.53
N GLY A 128 -7.85 -6.73 -17.98
CA GLY A 128 -7.29 -7.68 -18.94
C GLY A 128 -5.89 -7.43 -19.46
N THR A 129 -5.16 -6.48 -18.88
CA THR A 129 -3.74 -6.32 -19.24
C THR A 129 -2.96 -7.56 -18.82
N ASP A 130 -2.24 -8.15 -19.78
CA ASP A 130 -1.15 -9.09 -19.48
C ASP A 130 -0.05 -8.35 -18.68
N LEU A 131 0.03 -8.71 -17.39
CA LEU A 131 0.99 -8.20 -16.41
C LEU A 131 2.18 -9.16 -16.22
N GLY A 132 2.31 -10.18 -17.08
CA GLY A 132 3.34 -11.20 -16.98
C GLY A 132 3.01 -12.32 -16.01
N THR A 133 4.04 -13.07 -15.61
CA THR A 133 3.91 -14.23 -14.71
C THR A 133 4.63 -13.95 -13.42
N GLY A 134 4.07 -14.39 -12.30
CA GLY A 134 4.67 -14.27 -10.98
C GLY A 134 4.64 -15.59 -10.21
N VAL A 135 5.38 -15.62 -9.10
CA VAL A 135 5.30 -16.68 -8.10
C VAL A 135 4.39 -16.18 -6.98
N HIS A 136 3.26 -16.87 -6.79
CA HIS A 136 2.24 -16.52 -5.81
C HIS A 136 2.32 -17.47 -4.63
N LEU A 137 2.42 -16.93 -3.42
CA LEU A 137 2.18 -17.66 -2.19
C LEU A 137 0.71 -17.48 -1.82
N LEU A 138 -0.01 -18.59 -1.77
CA LEU A 138 -1.43 -18.65 -1.51
C LEU A 138 -1.70 -19.29 -0.16
N ASP A 139 -2.76 -18.85 0.48
CA ASP A 139 -3.44 -19.64 1.51
C ASP A 139 -4.09 -20.86 0.84
N GLY A 140 -3.67 -22.06 1.21
CA GLY A 140 -4.22 -23.29 0.64
C GLY A 140 -5.61 -23.65 1.16
N GLU A 141 -6.08 -23.04 2.25
CA GLU A 141 -7.44 -23.24 2.78
C GLU A 141 -8.45 -22.27 2.11
N THR A 142 -8.07 -21.01 1.87
CA THR A 142 -8.97 -19.99 1.27
C THR A 142 -8.75 -19.76 -0.23
N GLY A 143 -7.56 -20.05 -0.73
CA GLY A 143 -7.12 -19.69 -2.09
C GLY A 143 -6.70 -18.23 -2.26
N GLU A 144 -6.70 -17.46 -1.17
CA GLU A 144 -6.31 -16.04 -1.20
C GLU A 144 -4.80 -15.90 -1.39
N MET A 145 -4.40 -14.85 -2.13
CA MET A 145 -2.99 -14.52 -2.33
C MET A 145 -2.45 -13.80 -1.11
N LEU A 146 -1.39 -14.34 -0.53
CA LEU A 146 -0.68 -13.76 0.61
C LEU A 146 0.51 -12.91 0.15
N TYR A 147 1.27 -13.43 -0.82
CA TYR A 147 2.43 -12.72 -1.37
C TYR A 147 2.61 -13.02 -2.86
N LEU A 148 3.20 -12.05 -3.55
CA LEU A 148 3.57 -12.13 -4.96
C LEU A 148 5.05 -11.76 -5.11
N HIS A 149 5.79 -12.62 -5.81
CA HIS A 149 7.18 -12.41 -6.21
C HIS A 149 7.27 -12.31 -7.73
N THR A 150 7.86 -11.22 -8.23
CA THR A 150 7.93 -10.88 -9.65
C THR A 150 9.34 -10.60 -10.15
N SER A 151 10.34 -10.56 -9.27
CA SER A 151 11.72 -10.17 -9.60
C SER A 151 12.64 -11.38 -9.66
N ASP A 152 13.74 -11.29 -10.41
CA ASP A 152 14.81 -12.30 -10.35
C ASP A 152 15.52 -12.32 -8.98
N ALA A 153 15.35 -11.26 -8.17
CA ALA A 153 15.92 -11.16 -6.83
C ALA A 153 14.97 -11.75 -5.78
N VAL A 154 15.53 -12.55 -4.87
CA VAL A 154 14.83 -13.17 -3.73
C VAL A 154 13.92 -12.18 -2.99
N SER A 155 12.64 -12.54 -2.83
CA SER A 155 11.70 -11.78 -2.00
C SER A 155 11.71 -12.34 -0.57
N PHE A 156 12.25 -11.56 0.37
CA PHE A 156 12.16 -11.90 1.79
C PHE A 156 10.77 -11.59 2.34
N LEU A 157 10.15 -12.60 2.95
CA LEU A 157 8.90 -12.44 3.71
C LEU A 157 9.18 -12.09 5.18
N GLY A 158 10.39 -12.39 5.65
CA GLY A 158 10.87 -12.05 6.98
C GLY A 158 12.28 -12.54 7.21
N TRP A 159 12.98 -11.88 8.13
CA TRP A 159 14.32 -12.28 8.54
C TRP A 159 14.56 -11.98 10.03
N ASN A 160 15.48 -12.73 10.62
CA ASN A 160 15.98 -12.50 11.96
C ASN A 160 17.51 -12.59 11.94
N VAL A 161 18.15 -11.46 12.24
CA VAL A 161 19.61 -11.32 12.21
C VAL A 161 20.26 -12.10 13.36
N GLN A 162 19.60 -12.24 14.51
CA GLN A 162 20.16 -12.90 15.68
C GLN A 162 20.33 -14.40 15.49
N ASP A 163 19.33 -15.07 14.90
CA ASP A 163 19.39 -16.50 14.58
C ASP A 163 19.83 -16.75 13.12
N ARG A 164 20.18 -15.68 12.38
CA ARG A 164 20.56 -15.71 10.97
C ARG A 164 19.55 -16.47 10.10
N THR A 165 18.26 -16.38 10.41
CA THR A 165 17.22 -17.08 9.64
C THR A 165 16.49 -16.10 8.75
N ALA A 166 16.13 -16.54 7.54
CA ALA A 166 15.22 -15.83 6.66
C ALA A 166 14.19 -16.78 6.06
N ILE A 167 13.01 -16.25 5.80
CA ILE A 167 11.99 -16.92 5.01
C ILE A 167 11.68 -16.06 3.79
N GLY A 168 11.43 -16.71 2.66
CA GLY A 168 11.24 -15.99 1.41
C GLY A 168 10.57 -16.81 0.32
N LEU A 169 10.39 -16.16 -0.81
CA LEU A 169 9.82 -16.69 -2.03
C LEU A 169 10.77 -16.38 -3.19
N ASP A 170 11.01 -17.37 -4.04
CA ASP A 170 11.74 -17.25 -5.29
C ASP A 170 11.11 -18.13 -6.38
N GLU A 171 11.73 -18.21 -7.56
CA GLU A 171 11.29 -19.04 -8.68
C GLU A 171 11.15 -20.54 -8.37
N GLU A 172 11.83 -21.07 -7.36
CA GLU A 172 11.77 -22.49 -7.01
C GLU A 172 10.74 -22.78 -5.90
N GLY A 173 10.24 -21.75 -5.23
CA GLY A 173 9.17 -21.86 -4.25
C GLY A 173 9.46 -21.10 -2.96
N PHE A 174 8.74 -21.47 -1.90
CA PHE A 174 9.01 -20.96 -0.56
C PHE A 174 10.27 -21.60 -0.01
N PHE A 175 11.08 -20.81 0.70
CA PHE A 175 12.26 -21.30 1.39
C PHE A 175 12.37 -20.80 2.82
N VAL A 176 13.07 -21.60 3.64
CA VAL A 176 13.72 -21.15 4.88
C VAL A 176 15.22 -21.26 4.66
N GLY A 177 15.93 -20.16 4.85
CA GLY A 177 17.36 -20.06 4.57
C GLY A 177 18.13 -19.46 5.73
N LYS A 178 19.45 -19.68 5.71
CA LYS A 178 20.41 -19.08 6.62
C LYS A 178 21.04 -17.85 5.97
N LEU A 179 20.95 -16.72 6.65
CA LEU A 179 21.58 -15.47 6.24
C LEU A 179 23.09 -15.51 6.46
N ALA A 180 23.83 -14.81 5.61
CA ALA A 180 25.23 -14.50 5.82
C ALA A 180 25.46 -13.66 7.08
N GLU A 181 26.70 -13.66 7.60
CA GLU A 181 27.04 -12.89 8.80
C GLU A 181 27.08 -11.37 8.57
N ARG A 182 27.31 -10.94 7.33
CA ARG A 182 27.65 -9.55 7.02
C ARG A 182 26.73 -8.88 6.01
N ASP A 183 25.81 -9.62 5.38
CA ASP A 183 24.81 -9.09 4.46
C ASP A 183 23.48 -9.87 4.54
N LEU A 184 22.41 -9.27 4.02
CA LEU A 184 21.09 -9.89 3.91
C LEU A 184 21.03 -10.81 2.68
N LYS A 185 22.00 -11.72 2.56
CA LYS A 185 22.01 -12.76 1.53
C LYS A 185 21.80 -14.12 2.16
N VAL A 186 21.08 -14.98 1.45
CA VAL A 186 20.91 -16.38 1.84
C VAL A 186 22.15 -17.17 1.40
N GLU A 187 22.89 -17.72 2.35
CA GLU A 187 24.06 -18.58 2.09
C GLU A 187 23.67 -20.04 1.91
N GLU A 188 22.62 -20.46 2.60
CA GLU A 188 22.21 -21.87 2.65
C GLU A 188 20.68 -21.96 2.70
N ILE A 189 20.10 -22.81 1.86
CA ILE A 189 18.68 -23.14 1.90
C ILE A 189 18.51 -24.37 2.79
N LEU A 190 17.79 -24.20 3.90
CA LEU A 190 17.56 -25.24 4.90
C LEU A 190 16.27 -26.01 4.66
N PHE A 191 15.30 -25.36 4.02
CA PHE A 191 14.01 -25.93 3.66
C PHE A 191 13.51 -25.27 2.38
N ARG A 192 12.87 -26.06 1.53
CA ARG A 192 12.19 -25.58 0.32
C ARG A 192 10.90 -26.36 0.11
N SER A 193 9.83 -25.66 -0.27
CA SER A 193 8.57 -26.30 -0.64
C SER A 193 7.70 -25.42 -1.53
N ILE A 194 6.82 -26.07 -2.29
CA ILE A 194 5.71 -25.41 -3.01
C ILE A 194 4.33 -25.81 -2.45
N HIS A 195 4.28 -26.73 -1.49
CA HIS A 195 3.04 -27.13 -0.84
C HIS A 195 3.36 -27.65 0.57
N PHE A 196 3.08 -26.82 1.56
CA PHE A 196 3.54 -27.01 2.92
C PHE A 196 2.50 -26.53 3.94
N GLU A 197 2.66 -26.96 5.19
CA GLU A 197 1.93 -26.40 6.31
C GLU A 197 2.87 -25.68 7.28
N GLN A 198 2.35 -24.67 7.97
CA GLN A 198 2.99 -24.09 9.15
C GLN A 198 2.16 -24.38 10.41
N ILE A 199 2.82 -24.90 11.43
CA ILE A 199 2.16 -25.30 12.68
C ILE A 199 2.80 -24.55 13.84
N ARG A 200 2.02 -23.70 14.52
CA ARG A 200 2.46 -23.00 15.74
C ARG A 200 2.78 -24.01 16.84
N LYS A 201 3.96 -23.89 17.44
CA LYS A 201 4.36 -24.70 18.59
C LYS A 201 3.79 -24.14 19.88
N SER A 202 3.61 -25.00 20.87
CA SER A 202 3.02 -24.66 22.18
C SER A 202 3.80 -23.63 22.97
N ASN A 203 5.08 -23.40 22.64
CA ASN A 203 5.91 -22.32 23.21
C ASN A 203 5.66 -20.94 22.58
N GLY A 204 4.71 -20.83 21.64
CA GLY A 204 4.08 -19.58 21.20
C GLY A 204 4.80 -18.82 20.08
N ARG A 205 6.12 -18.91 19.96
CA ARG A 205 6.89 -18.14 18.95
C ARG A 205 7.39 -18.94 17.76
N ALA A 206 7.69 -20.23 17.94
CA ALA A 206 8.21 -21.04 16.85
C ALA A 206 7.08 -21.65 16.02
N VAL A 207 7.29 -21.75 14.71
CA VAL A 207 6.47 -22.54 13.79
C VAL A 207 7.29 -23.70 13.22
N LEU A 208 6.62 -24.82 13.00
CA LEU A 208 7.16 -25.92 12.22
C LEU A 208 6.61 -25.79 10.80
N PHE A 209 7.51 -25.58 9.84
CA PHE A 209 7.19 -25.77 8.45
C PHE A 209 7.34 -27.25 8.09
N GLN A 210 6.37 -27.80 7.39
CA GLN A 210 6.37 -29.17 6.93
C GLN A 210 5.96 -29.25 5.48
N ASP A 211 6.83 -29.79 4.63
CA ASP A 211 6.50 -30.10 3.24
C ASP A 211 5.53 -31.28 3.20
N LEU A 212 4.40 -31.10 2.53
CA LEU A 212 3.32 -32.10 2.52
C LEU A 212 3.56 -33.26 1.55
N ARG A 213 4.54 -33.16 0.65
CA ARG A 213 4.90 -34.21 -0.31
C ARG A 213 6.01 -35.11 0.20
N SER A 214 7.08 -34.51 0.69
CA SER A 214 8.29 -35.19 1.16
C SER A 214 8.26 -35.50 2.66
N GLY A 215 7.44 -34.77 3.44
CA GLY A 215 7.43 -34.88 4.90
C GLY A 215 8.62 -34.21 5.58
N THR A 216 9.50 -33.54 4.82
CA THR A 216 10.61 -32.75 5.36
C THR A 216 10.07 -31.66 6.27
N ARG A 217 10.81 -31.37 7.35
CA ARG A 217 10.38 -30.49 8.43
C ARG A 217 11.50 -29.55 8.85
N ILE A 218 11.15 -28.31 9.15
CA ILE A 218 12.07 -27.34 9.76
C ILE A 218 11.36 -26.49 10.81
N LEU A 219 12.06 -26.22 11.91
CA LEU A 219 11.62 -25.24 12.90
C LEU A 219 12.14 -23.86 12.52
N SER A 220 11.26 -22.87 12.62
CA SER A 220 11.57 -21.46 12.37
C SER A 220 10.96 -20.58 13.45
N ASN A 221 11.64 -19.50 13.82
CA ASN A 221 11.06 -18.44 14.66
C ASN A 221 10.29 -17.39 13.83
N LEU A 222 10.37 -17.48 12.51
CA LEU A 222 9.64 -16.66 11.55
C LEU A 222 8.44 -17.45 11.04
N SER A 223 7.30 -16.77 10.98
CA SER A 223 6.03 -17.30 10.48
C SER A 223 5.51 -16.46 9.32
N ILE A 224 4.73 -17.05 8.43
CA ILE A 224 3.96 -16.29 7.44
C ILE A 224 2.69 -15.82 8.14
N GLN A 225 2.47 -14.50 8.21
CA GLN A 225 1.29 -13.91 8.84
C GLN A 225 0.42 -13.20 7.81
N ASP A 226 -0.88 -13.17 8.09
CA ASP A 226 -1.88 -12.44 7.34
C ASP A 226 -2.70 -11.63 8.35
N GLY A 227 -2.26 -10.39 8.61
CA GLY A 227 -2.70 -9.64 9.78
C GLY A 227 -2.45 -10.41 11.08
N GLU A 228 -3.52 -10.66 11.86
CA GLU A 228 -3.45 -11.46 13.10
C GLU A 228 -3.52 -12.99 12.84
N ARG A 229 -3.80 -13.39 11.60
CA ARG A 229 -4.02 -14.77 11.20
C ARG A 229 -2.70 -15.47 10.91
N LEU A 230 -2.66 -16.77 11.21
CA LEU A 230 -1.56 -17.67 10.86
C LEU A 230 -2.08 -18.73 9.87
N PRO A 231 -2.00 -18.48 8.55
CA PRO A 231 -2.44 -19.43 7.52
C PRO A 231 -1.79 -20.80 7.72
N ARG A 232 -2.58 -21.87 7.86
CA ARG A 232 -1.99 -23.18 8.18
C ARG A 232 -1.48 -23.88 6.94
N LEU A 233 -2.30 -23.99 5.90
CA LEU A 233 -1.96 -24.63 4.63
C LEU A 233 -1.47 -23.56 3.65
N LEU A 234 -0.35 -23.80 3.00
CA LEU A 234 0.30 -22.84 2.11
C LEU A 234 0.70 -23.52 0.81
N GLN A 235 0.47 -22.82 -0.29
CA GLN A 235 0.75 -23.31 -1.63
C GLN A 235 1.47 -22.24 -2.43
N VAL A 236 2.48 -22.64 -3.19
CA VAL A 236 3.19 -21.78 -4.11
C VAL A 236 2.84 -22.17 -5.54
N GLU A 237 2.43 -21.19 -6.33
CA GLU A 237 2.06 -21.38 -7.72
C GLU A 237 2.77 -20.38 -8.62
N LYS A 238 3.09 -20.80 -9.84
CA LYS A 238 3.44 -19.87 -10.92
C LYS A 238 2.21 -19.66 -11.76
N ARG A 239 1.71 -18.43 -11.83
CA ARG A 239 0.54 -18.09 -12.65
C ARG A 239 0.67 -16.68 -13.23
N GLN A 240 -0.18 -16.42 -14.21
CA GLN A 240 -0.33 -15.07 -14.77
C GLN A 240 -0.74 -14.10 -13.66
N ILE A 241 -0.11 -12.94 -13.65
CA ILE A 241 -0.44 -11.85 -12.75
C ILE A 241 -1.71 -11.21 -13.28
N SER A 242 -2.72 -11.10 -12.42
CA SER A 242 -4.01 -10.51 -12.76
C SER A 242 -4.14 -9.16 -12.07
N GLY A 243 -4.82 -8.20 -12.70
CA GLY A 243 -5.16 -6.93 -12.03
C GLY A 243 -5.88 -7.14 -10.70
N LYS A 244 -6.69 -8.20 -10.59
CA LYS A 244 -7.33 -8.63 -9.33
C LYS A 244 -6.35 -8.92 -8.18
N ASP A 245 -5.12 -9.35 -8.47
CA ASP A 245 -4.09 -9.55 -7.43
C ASP A 245 -3.73 -8.20 -6.74
N PHE A 246 -4.06 -7.07 -7.38
CA PHE A 246 -3.83 -5.70 -6.91
C PHE A 246 -5.13 -4.93 -6.66
N ASP A 247 -6.30 -5.57 -6.59
CA ASP A 247 -7.58 -4.86 -6.39
C ASP A 247 -7.57 -3.99 -5.12
N TYR A 248 -6.81 -4.38 -4.09
CA TYR A 248 -6.62 -3.60 -2.86
C TYR A 248 -5.86 -2.29 -3.06
N ILE A 249 -5.10 -2.14 -4.16
CA ILE A 249 -4.41 -0.90 -4.58
C ILE A 249 -5.24 -0.19 -5.65
N LEU A 250 -5.72 -0.94 -6.64
CA LEU A 250 -6.46 -0.40 -7.77
C LEU A 250 -7.75 0.29 -7.33
N GLN A 251 -8.48 -0.28 -6.37
CA GLN A 251 -9.76 0.29 -5.94
C GLN A 251 -9.58 1.64 -5.23
N PRO A 252 -8.70 1.81 -4.24
CA PRO A 252 -8.39 3.13 -3.68
C PRO A 252 -7.90 4.15 -4.72
N LEU A 253 -7.02 3.74 -5.65
CA LEU A 253 -6.55 4.61 -6.74
C LEU A 253 -7.70 5.07 -7.65
N ILE A 254 -8.59 4.15 -8.01
CA ILE A 254 -9.80 4.45 -8.80
C ILE A 254 -10.67 5.47 -8.06
N ASN A 255 -10.89 5.29 -6.75
CA ASN A 255 -11.71 6.19 -5.94
C ASN A 255 -11.14 7.63 -5.95
N VAL A 256 -9.85 7.82 -5.69
CA VAL A 256 -9.25 9.17 -5.68
C VAL A 256 -9.16 9.80 -7.06
N PHE A 257 -8.90 9.02 -8.12
CA PHE A 257 -8.91 9.56 -9.48
C PHE A 257 -10.32 9.93 -9.95
N GLN A 258 -11.34 9.16 -9.60
CA GLN A 258 -12.74 9.52 -9.84
C GLN A 258 -13.12 10.79 -9.09
N ALA A 259 -12.80 10.88 -7.80
CA ALA A 259 -13.02 12.08 -6.98
C ALA A 259 -12.35 13.33 -7.59
N SER A 260 -11.10 13.20 -8.04
CA SER A 260 -10.37 14.28 -8.68
C SER A 260 -11.05 14.74 -9.99
N VAL A 261 -11.55 13.78 -10.77
CA VAL A 261 -12.28 14.08 -12.02
C VAL A 261 -13.64 14.75 -11.76
N GLU A 262 -14.35 14.33 -10.73
CA GLU A 262 -15.68 14.86 -10.36
C GLU A 262 -15.61 16.28 -9.79
N THR A 263 -14.64 16.52 -8.91
CA THR A 263 -14.47 17.82 -8.23
C THR A 263 -13.67 18.81 -9.08
N GLY A 264 -12.88 18.32 -10.03
CA GLY A 264 -11.87 19.10 -10.75
C GLY A 264 -10.65 19.50 -9.89
N ASN A 265 -10.60 19.04 -8.64
CA ASN A 265 -9.47 19.27 -7.74
C ASN A 265 -8.40 18.18 -7.95
N PRO A 266 -7.12 18.47 -7.65
CA PRO A 266 -6.07 17.46 -7.76
C PRO A 266 -6.18 16.36 -6.70
N VAL A 267 -5.51 15.24 -6.96
CA VAL A 267 -5.10 14.30 -5.91
C VAL A 267 -3.85 14.84 -5.24
N ILE A 268 -3.84 14.86 -3.91
CA ILE A 268 -2.69 15.17 -3.07
C ILE A 268 -2.19 13.89 -2.42
N TRP A 269 -0.90 13.60 -2.57
CA TRP A 269 -0.27 12.37 -2.07
C TRP A 269 0.45 12.62 -0.73
N GLY A 270 0.38 11.65 0.19
CA GLY A 270 0.95 11.73 1.55
C GLY A 270 1.45 10.39 2.11
#